data_AF-A0A833N006-F1
#
_entry.id   AF-A0A833N006-F1
#
_cell.length_a   1.000
_cell.length_b   1.000
_cell.length_c   1.000
_cell.angle_alpha   90.00
_cell.angle_beta   90.00
_cell.angle_gamma   90.00
#
_symmetry.space_group_name_H-M   'P 1'
#
loop_
_entity.id
_entity.type
_entity.pdbx_description
1 polymer ?
#
loop_
_entity_poly.entity_id
_entity_poly.type
_entity_poly.pdbx_seq_one_letter_code
_entity_poly.pdbx_strand_id
1 'polypeptide(L)'
;MRRVVSVGLLALLDDVVALTKVAAASLDDVAAQAGKAGSKAAGVVIDDAAVTPRYVVGFSPDRELPIVWRIARGSLINKLVFLLPAALLLSAFAPWAITPLLLLGGLYLAYEGAEKVYEMIVPHEAPAQETGAQAAPDAQVLEERRVSSAIKTDFILSAEIMAITLSSLDAGTVWSRAVVMALVAIGITVAVYGAVALIVKADDIGVALARRGSGVLAAIGRGLVRGMPGFLKALALLGTAAMVWVGGGIIVHSLAAYGFAGPEHGIHAAAVAAAGAVPALGGAVEWLVTAAGAGVIGLVVGFALIPLASKVLAPAWTAMTRLLPMRRKEA
;
A
#
# COMPACT_ATOMS: atom_id res chain seq x y z
N MET A 1 -65.21 -12.79 2.95
CA MET A 1 -64.21 -11.73 3.15
C MET A 1 -62.90 -12.17 3.85
N ARG A 2 -62.90 -13.17 4.76
CA ARG A 2 -61.67 -13.61 5.48
C ARG A 2 -60.63 -14.43 4.68
N ARG A 3 -60.98 -15.07 3.55
CA ARG A 3 -60.05 -15.92 2.78
C ARG A 3 -59.11 -15.16 1.83
N VAL A 4 -59.43 -13.92 1.47
CA VAL A 4 -58.63 -13.12 0.51
C VAL A 4 -57.46 -12.42 1.20
N VAL A 5 -57.65 -12.00 2.45
CA VAL A 5 -56.62 -11.34 3.27
C VAL A 5 -55.44 -12.28 3.60
N SER A 6 -55.72 -13.57 3.81
CA SER A 6 -54.70 -14.59 4.10
C SER A 6 -53.84 -14.95 2.89
N VAL A 7 -54.39 -14.92 1.67
CA VAL A 7 -53.61 -15.20 0.44
C VAL A 7 -52.69 -14.02 0.09
N GLY A 8 -53.15 -12.78 0.28
CA GLY A 8 -52.33 -11.58 0.05
C GLY A 8 -51.18 -11.43 1.05
N LEU A 9 -51.39 -11.79 2.33
CA LEU A 9 -50.33 -11.75 3.34
C LEU A 9 -49.28 -12.85 3.11
N LEU A 10 -49.70 -14.05 2.71
CA LEU A 10 -48.78 -15.14 2.37
C LEU A 10 -47.95 -14.80 1.13
N ALA A 11 -48.56 -14.19 0.11
CA ALA A 11 -47.83 -13.72 -1.08
C ALA A 11 -46.79 -12.64 -0.73
N LEU A 12 -47.13 -11.68 0.15
CA LEU A 12 -46.16 -10.70 0.65
C LEU A 12 -45.02 -11.34 1.46
N LEU A 13 -45.31 -12.37 2.27
CA LEU A 13 -44.26 -13.12 2.96
C LEU A 13 -43.37 -13.88 1.97
N ASP A 14 -43.93 -14.50 0.94
CA ASP A 14 -43.18 -15.19 -0.10
C ASP A 14 -42.29 -14.20 -0.89
N ASP A 15 -42.78 -13.00 -1.19
CA ASP A 15 -41.99 -11.93 -1.81
C ASP A 15 -40.85 -11.43 -0.90
N VAL A 16 -41.11 -11.28 0.40
CA VAL A 16 -40.06 -10.95 1.38
C VAL A 16 -39.02 -12.07 1.48
N VAL A 17 -39.45 -13.33 1.48
CA VAL A 17 -38.53 -14.49 1.48
C VAL A 17 -37.72 -14.53 0.18
N ALA A 18 -38.34 -14.26 -0.97
CA ALA A 18 -37.65 -14.18 -2.25
C ALA A 18 -36.63 -13.03 -2.28
N LEU A 19 -37.01 -11.82 -1.86
CA LEU A 19 -36.10 -10.68 -1.72
C LEU A 19 -34.98 -10.95 -0.73
N THR A 20 -35.28 -11.62 0.38
CA THR A 20 -34.27 -12.00 1.39
C THR A 20 -33.28 -13.00 0.83
N LYS A 21 -33.75 -14.00 0.07
CA LYS A 21 -32.88 -14.98 -0.61
C LYS A 21 -32.00 -14.34 -1.68
N VAL A 22 -32.56 -13.41 -2.47
CA VAL A 22 -31.80 -12.66 -3.49
C VAL A 22 -30.77 -11.72 -2.83
N ALA A 23 -31.13 -11.06 -1.73
CA ALA A 23 -30.22 -10.24 -0.95
C ALA A 23 -29.09 -11.07 -0.31
N ALA A 24 -29.42 -12.24 0.26
CA ALA A 24 -28.44 -13.16 0.82
C ALA A 24 -27.45 -13.66 -0.25
N ALA A 25 -27.96 -14.10 -1.42
CA ALA A 25 -27.12 -14.51 -2.53
C ALA A 25 -26.22 -13.37 -3.06
N SER A 26 -26.73 -12.13 -3.08
CA SER A 26 -25.95 -10.95 -3.48
C SER A 26 -24.86 -10.61 -2.46
N LEU A 27 -25.14 -10.79 -1.16
CA LEU A 27 -24.16 -10.60 -0.10
C LEU A 27 -23.07 -11.69 -0.13
N ASP A 28 -23.45 -12.94 -0.37
CA ASP A 28 -22.51 -14.06 -0.50
C ASP A 28 -21.56 -13.85 -1.69
N ASP A 29 -22.09 -13.37 -2.83
CA ASP A 29 -21.27 -13.03 -4.01
C ASP A 29 -20.31 -11.87 -3.73
N VAL A 30 -20.80 -10.80 -3.08
CA VAL A 30 -19.95 -9.67 -2.66
C VAL A 30 -18.84 -10.14 -1.70
N ALA A 31 -19.15 -11.01 -0.75
CA ALA A 31 -18.17 -11.55 0.20
C ALA A 31 -17.14 -12.43 -0.50
N ALA A 32 -17.56 -13.29 -1.42
CA ALA A 32 -16.67 -14.15 -2.21
C ALA A 32 -15.74 -13.32 -3.11
N GLN A 33 -16.27 -12.31 -3.80
CA GLN A 33 -15.48 -11.41 -4.63
C GLN A 33 -14.52 -10.56 -3.79
N ALA A 34 -14.94 -10.09 -2.61
CA ALA A 34 -14.06 -9.39 -1.68
C ALA A 34 -12.92 -10.29 -1.18
N GLY A 35 -13.21 -11.56 -0.89
CA GLY A 35 -12.20 -12.54 -0.52
C GLY A 35 -11.18 -12.79 -1.64
N LYS A 36 -11.65 -12.99 -2.88
CA LYS A 36 -10.81 -13.20 -4.08
C LYS A 36 -9.97 -11.97 -4.43
N ALA A 37 -10.58 -10.79 -4.43
CA ALA A 37 -9.88 -9.56 -4.76
C ALA A 37 -8.90 -9.16 -3.63
N GLY A 38 -9.32 -9.33 -2.38
CA GLY A 38 -8.49 -9.11 -1.20
C GLY A 38 -7.28 -10.05 -1.15
N SER A 39 -7.43 -11.33 -1.50
CA SER A 39 -6.29 -12.27 -1.53
C SER A 39 -5.27 -11.94 -2.64
N LYS A 40 -5.73 -11.47 -3.79
CA LYS A 40 -4.85 -10.97 -4.85
C LYS A 40 -4.12 -9.68 -4.44
N ALA A 41 -4.83 -8.77 -3.78
CA ALA A 41 -4.22 -7.56 -3.24
C ALA A 41 -3.25 -7.87 -2.08
N ALA A 42 -3.50 -8.92 -1.28
CA ALA A 42 -2.70 -9.26 -0.10
C ALA A 42 -1.20 -9.46 -0.40
N GLY A 43 -0.87 -9.94 -1.60
CA GLY A 43 0.53 -10.09 -2.04
C GLY A 43 1.29 -8.77 -2.14
N VAL A 44 0.59 -7.67 -2.40
CA VAL A 44 1.10 -6.28 -2.49
C VAL A 44 0.91 -5.54 -1.15
N VAL A 45 0.00 -6.00 -0.28
CA VAL A 45 -0.28 -5.38 1.03
C VAL A 45 0.88 -5.56 2.03
N ILE A 46 1.70 -6.61 1.86
CA ILE A 46 2.90 -6.84 2.69
C ILE A 46 3.81 -5.60 2.67
N ASP A 47 3.81 -4.87 1.56
CA ASP A 47 4.63 -3.69 1.32
C ASP A 47 4.17 -2.49 2.15
N ASP A 48 2.85 -2.30 2.24
CA ASP A 48 2.22 -1.23 3.03
C ASP A 48 2.47 -1.43 4.54
N ALA A 49 2.48 -2.70 5.00
CA ALA A 49 2.81 -3.08 6.36
C ALA A 49 4.30 -2.91 6.71
N ALA A 50 5.21 -3.06 5.74
CA ALA A 50 6.64 -2.91 5.97
C ALA A 50 7.08 -1.44 6.04
N VAL A 51 6.44 -0.55 5.28
CA VAL A 51 6.84 0.87 5.17
C VAL A 51 6.29 1.71 6.33
N THR A 52 5.09 1.41 6.83
CA THR A 52 4.37 2.25 7.81
C THR A 52 5.06 2.38 9.18
N PRO A 53 5.63 1.31 9.80
CA PRO A 53 6.31 1.41 11.09
C PRO A 53 7.44 2.44 11.11
N ARG A 54 8.06 2.73 9.96
CA ARG A 54 9.16 3.71 9.84
C ARG A 54 8.74 5.13 10.20
N TYR A 55 7.48 5.50 9.97
CA TYR A 55 7.01 6.87 10.18
C TYR A 55 6.81 7.22 11.64
N VAL A 56 6.61 6.22 12.51
CA VAL A 56 6.41 6.40 13.95
C VAL A 56 7.69 6.29 14.76
N VAL A 57 8.79 5.81 14.16
CA VAL A 57 10.08 5.66 14.85
C VAL A 57 10.65 7.00 15.31
N GLY A 58 11.01 7.08 16.59
CA GLY A 58 11.68 8.23 17.18
C GLY A 58 10.75 9.27 17.79
N PHE A 59 9.44 9.01 17.82
CA PHE A 59 8.52 9.74 18.68
C PHE A 59 8.50 9.15 20.10
N SER A 60 7.99 9.91 21.07
CA SER A 60 7.74 9.36 22.40
C SER A 60 6.69 8.25 22.31
N PRO A 61 6.80 7.16 23.10
CA PRO A 61 5.90 6.01 23.01
C PRO A 61 4.40 6.39 23.09
N ASP A 62 4.05 7.36 23.92
CA ASP A 62 2.67 7.86 24.08
C ASP A 62 2.07 8.49 22.80
N ARG A 63 2.91 8.81 21.79
CA ARG A 63 2.51 9.46 20.52
C ARG A 63 2.46 8.49 19.35
N GLU A 64 3.07 7.31 19.46
CA GLU A 64 3.16 6.36 18.34
C GLU A 64 1.78 5.85 17.90
N LEU A 65 0.95 5.36 18.82
CA LEU A 65 -0.41 4.89 18.51
C LEU A 65 -1.33 5.99 17.96
N PRO A 66 -1.38 7.22 18.55
CA PRO A 66 -2.11 8.33 17.95
C PRO A 66 -1.66 8.66 16.52
N ILE A 67 -0.37 8.59 16.22
CA ILE A 67 0.15 8.81 14.86
C ILE A 67 -0.32 7.70 13.92
N VAL A 68 -0.20 6.42 14.31
CA VAL A 68 -0.73 5.29 13.51
C VAL A 68 -2.21 5.50 13.20
N TRP A 69 -3.01 5.91 14.19
CA TRP A 69 -4.43 6.19 13.98
C TRP A 69 -4.69 7.34 13.00
N ARG A 70 -3.91 8.43 13.09
CA ARG A 70 -4.02 9.56 12.13
C ARG A 70 -3.71 9.10 10.71
N ILE A 71 -2.67 8.29 10.54
CA ILE A 71 -2.29 7.75 9.22
C ILE A 71 -3.38 6.79 8.72
N ALA A 72 -3.84 5.86 9.56
CA ALA A 72 -4.91 4.91 9.22
C ALA A 72 -6.21 5.62 8.79
N ARG A 73 -6.60 6.68 9.51
CA ARG A 73 -7.78 7.49 9.16
C ARG A 73 -7.58 8.23 7.84
N GLY A 74 -6.42 8.83 7.63
CA GLY A 74 -6.09 9.51 6.37
C GLY A 74 -6.09 8.54 5.18
N SER A 75 -5.48 7.38 5.37
CA SER A 75 -5.45 6.25 4.43
C SER A 75 -6.86 5.76 4.07
N LEU A 76 -7.73 5.57 5.07
CA LEU A 76 -9.10 5.13 4.84
C LEU A 76 -9.91 6.16 4.03
N ILE A 77 -9.77 7.45 4.37
CA ILE A 77 -10.41 8.54 3.62
C ILE A 77 -9.89 8.58 2.18
N ASN A 78 -8.57 8.46 2.00
CA ASN A 78 -7.94 8.37 0.68
C ASN A 78 -8.52 7.23 -0.16
N LYS A 79 -8.60 6.02 0.41
CA LYS A 79 -9.14 4.85 -0.28
C LYS A 79 -10.62 4.99 -0.62
N LEU A 80 -11.47 5.39 0.35
CA LEU A 80 -12.93 5.39 0.17
C LEU A 80 -13.48 6.63 -0.53
N VAL A 81 -12.89 7.80 -0.29
CA VAL A 81 -13.43 9.09 -0.77
C VAL A 81 -12.77 9.51 -2.10
N PHE A 82 -11.50 9.16 -2.33
CA PHE A 82 -10.78 9.59 -3.52
C PHE A 82 -10.54 8.43 -4.49
N LEU A 83 -9.85 7.38 -4.05
CA LEU A 83 -9.42 6.29 -4.93
C LEU A 83 -10.58 5.43 -5.42
N LEU A 84 -11.52 5.05 -4.54
CA LEU A 84 -12.67 4.24 -4.93
C LEU A 84 -13.54 4.95 -5.98
N PRO A 85 -14.02 6.20 -5.79
CA PRO A 85 -14.81 6.87 -6.81
C PRO A 85 -14.02 7.13 -8.09
N ALA A 86 -12.75 7.53 -7.98
CA ALA A 86 -11.89 7.73 -9.15
C ALA A 86 -11.70 6.44 -9.94
N ALA A 87 -11.46 5.31 -9.27
CA ALA A 87 -11.30 4.01 -9.91
C ALA A 87 -12.59 3.55 -10.61
N LEU A 88 -13.75 3.72 -9.96
CA LEU A 88 -15.05 3.41 -10.59
C LEU A 88 -15.31 4.29 -11.81
N LEU A 89 -15.06 5.60 -11.71
CA LEU A 89 -15.22 6.53 -12.84
C LEU A 89 -14.25 6.20 -13.98
N LEU A 90 -12.98 5.99 -13.69
CA LEU A 90 -11.99 5.57 -14.68
C LEU A 90 -12.41 4.26 -15.35
N SER A 91 -12.88 3.28 -14.58
CA SER A 91 -13.36 2.00 -15.13
C SER A 91 -14.52 2.14 -16.11
N ALA A 92 -15.40 3.13 -15.89
CA ALA A 92 -16.59 3.36 -16.70
C ALA A 92 -16.32 4.23 -17.93
N PHE A 93 -15.49 5.28 -17.79
CA PHE A 93 -15.33 6.32 -18.81
C PHE A 93 -13.98 6.31 -19.52
N ALA A 94 -12.91 5.84 -18.85
CA ALA A 94 -11.56 5.85 -19.39
C ALA A 94 -10.73 4.65 -18.88
N PRO A 95 -11.16 3.40 -19.12
CA PRO A 95 -10.45 2.23 -18.62
C PRO A 95 -9.01 2.15 -19.16
N TRP A 96 -8.79 2.70 -20.37
CA TRP A 96 -7.47 2.84 -20.98
C TRP A 96 -6.51 3.71 -20.17
N ALA A 97 -7.00 4.59 -19.29
CA ALA A 97 -6.16 5.47 -18.47
C ALA A 97 -5.65 4.79 -17.19
N ILE A 98 -6.20 3.64 -16.79
CA ILE A 98 -5.76 2.92 -15.59
C ILE A 98 -4.32 2.45 -15.74
N THR A 99 -4.00 1.73 -16.82
CA THR A 99 -2.66 1.22 -17.10
C THR A 99 -1.57 2.31 -17.15
N PRO A 100 -1.71 3.43 -17.88
CA PRO A 100 -0.68 4.47 -17.88
C PRO A 100 -0.55 5.17 -16.53
N LEU A 101 -1.65 5.37 -15.78
CA LEU A 101 -1.57 5.95 -14.44
C LEU A 101 -0.82 5.02 -13.46
N LEU A 102 -1.10 3.72 -13.52
CA LEU A 102 -0.37 2.72 -12.75
C LEU A 102 1.10 2.69 -13.16
N LEU A 103 1.40 2.63 -14.46
CA LEU A 103 2.78 2.62 -14.96
C LEU A 103 3.56 3.84 -14.43
N LEU A 104 2.98 5.03 -14.45
CA LEU A 104 3.62 6.23 -13.87
C LEU A 104 3.87 6.09 -12.36
N GLY A 105 2.90 5.54 -11.61
CA GLY A 105 3.08 5.23 -10.19
C GLY A 105 4.20 4.20 -9.96
N GLY A 106 4.26 3.15 -10.77
CA GLY A 106 5.30 2.12 -10.72
C GLY A 106 6.69 2.67 -11.06
N LEU A 107 6.79 3.56 -12.04
CA LEU A 107 8.03 4.27 -12.37
C LEU A 107 8.49 5.16 -11.21
N TYR A 108 7.57 5.88 -10.56
CA TYR A 108 7.89 6.69 -9.39
C TYR A 108 8.37 5.83 -8.20
N LEU A 109 7.68 4.72 -7.90
CA LEU A 109 8.08 3.79 -6.84
C LEU A 109 9.44 3.13 -7.12
N ALA A 110 9.68 2.73 -8.37
CA ALA A 110 10.97 2.19 -8.81
C ALA A 110 12.09 3.22 -8.66
N TYR A 111 11.85 4.47 -9.05
CA TYR A 111 12.78 5.58 -8.85
C TYR A 111 13.08 5.82 -7.36
N GLU A 112 12.06 6.01 -6.52
CA GLU A 112 12.23 6.32 -5.09
C GLU A 112 12.89 5.14 -4.36
N GLY A 113 12.53 3.91 -4.73
CA GLY A 113 13.16 2.70 -4.22
C GLY A 113 14.64 2.60 -4.59
N ALA A 114 14.99 2.84 -5.86
CA ALA A 114 16.37 2.82 -6.33
C ALA A 114 17.21 3.95 -5.71
N GLU A 115 16.64 5.15 -5.52
CA GLU A 115 17.30 6.27 -4.84
C GLU A 115 17.67 5.90 -3.40
N LYS A 116 16.74 5.30 -2.64
CA LYS A 116 17.02 4.81 -1.28
C LYS A 116 18.08 3.72 -1.25
N VAL A 117 18.07 2.81 -2.23
CA VAL A 117 19.14 1.79 -2.36
C VAL A 117 20.47 2.45 -2.69
N TYR A 118 20.48 3.44 -3.56
CA TYR A 118 21.67 4.21 -3.93
C TYR A 118 22.26 4.94 -2.71
N GLU A 119 21.44 5.60 -1.90
CA GLU A 119 21.85 6.27 -0.65
C GLU A 119 22.46 5.31 0.38
N MET A 120 22.02 4.03 0.39
CA MET A 120 22.59 3.02 1.28
C MET A 120 23.97 2.52 0.82
N ILE A 121 24.25 2.55 -0.49
CA ILE A 121 25.47 2.00 -1.09
C ILE A 121 26.53 3.09 -1.29
N VAL A 122 26.12 4.28 -1.72
CA VAL A 122 27.00 5.41 -1.95
C VAL A 122 26.93 6.33 -0.72
N PRO A 123 27.98 6.38 0.11
CA PRO A 123 28.04 7.35 1.20
C PRO A 123 28.09 8.75 0.59
N HIS A 124 26.95 9.43 0.64
CA HIS A 124 26.93 10.87 0.42
C HIS A 124 27.41 11.49 1.74
N GLU A 125 28.33 12.47 1.66
CA GLU A 125 28.34 13.49 2.69
C GLU A 125 26.90 13.96 2.82
N ALA A 126 26.36 13.91 4.05
CA ALA A 126 24.96 14.20 4.33
C ALA A 126 24.51 15.35 3.43
N PRO A 127 23.44 15.21 2.63
CA PRO A 127 22.96 16.34 1.87
C PRO A 127 22.83 17.44 2.91
N ALA A 128 23.46 18.58 2.62
CA ALA A 128 23.08 19.82 3.26
C ALA A 128 21.58 19.92 2.99
N GLN A 129 20.77 19.38 3.91
CA GLN A 129 19.48 19.92 4.24
C GLN A 129 19.73 21.39 4.16
N GLU A 130 19.05 22.04 3.23
CA GLU A 130 19.05 23.47 3.08
C GLU A 130 19.08 24.06 4.49
N THR A 131 20.28 24.43 4.92
CA THR A 131 20.52 25.09 6.19
C THR A 131 20.31 26.55 5.87
N GLY A 132 19.17 26.84 5.22
CA GLY A 132 18.44 28.04 5.52
C GLY A 132 18.14 27.92 7.00
N ALA A 133 18.77 28.76 7.79
CA ALA A 133 18.61 28.89 9.22
C ALA A 133 17.12 29.10 9.60
N GLN A 134 16.35 28.03 9.57
CA GLN A 134 15.04 27.93 10.17
C GLN A 134 15.23 27.04 11.38
N ALA A 135 14.92 27.61 12.55
CA ALA A 135 14.96 26.96 13.84
C ALA A 135 14.48 25.51 13.74
N ALA A 136 15.16 24.60 14.46
CA ALA A 136 14.77 23.20 14.57
C ALA A 136 13.23 23.13 14.64
N PRO A 137 12.55 22.56 13.62
CA PRO A 137 11.12 22.66 13.53
C PRO A 137 10.49 22.10 14.80
N ASP A 138 9.48 22.80 15.31
CA ASP A 138 8.73 22.37 16.48
C ASP A 138 8.34 20.89 16.34
N ALA A 139 8.38 20.14 17.44
CA ALA A 139 8.12 18.70 17.44
C ALA A 139 6.77 18.35 16.77
N GLN A 140 5.81 19.26 16.87
CA GLN A 140 4.50 19.16 16.21
C GLN A 140 4.58 19.30 14.69
N VAL A 141 5.40 20.24 14.17
CA VAL A 141 5.60 20.43 12.73
C VAL A 141 6.29 19.21 12.11
N LEU A 142 7.24 18.61 12.84
CA LEU A 142 7.87 17.36 12.42
C LEU A 142 6.88 16.19 12.39
N GLU A 143 6.03 16.07 13.40
CA GLU A 143 4.97 15.05 13.46
C GLU A 143 4.01 15.19 12.27
N GLU A 144 3.52 16.40 12.01
CA GLU A 144 2.62 16.68 10.88
C GLU A 144 3.25 16.38 9.53
N ARG A 145 4.52 16.76 9.33
CA ARG A 145 5.25 16.43 8.10
C ARG A 145 5.36 14.92 7.90
N ARG A 146 5.67 14.15 8.95
CA ARG A 146 5.76 12.69 8.86
C ARG A 146 4.40 12.04 8.60
N VAL A 147 3.35 12.48 9.29
CA VAL A 147 1.98 12.00 9.04
C VAL A 147 1.57 12.30 7.60
N SER A 148 1.80 13.52 7.10
CA SER A 148 1.47 13.89 5.73
C SER A 148 2.26 13.08 4.70
N SER A 149 3.56 12.86 4.94
CA SER A 149 4.40 12.03 4.07
C SER A 149 3.90 10.59 4.04
N ALA A 150 3.58 10.00 5.20
CA ALA A 150 3.05 8.65 5.30
C ALA A 150 1.74 8.49 4.52
N ILE A 151 0.82 9.46 4.67
CA ILE A 151 -0.47 9.47 3.95
C ILE A 151 -0.26 9.59 2.43
N LYS A 152 0.73 10.33 1.96
CA LYS A 152 1.05 10.43 0.51
C LYS A 152 1.61 9.13 -0.04
N THR A 153 2.54 8.50 0.67
CA THR A 153 3.10 7.20 0.26
C THR A 153 2.01 6.13 0.24
N ASP A 154 1.18 6.08 1.30
CA ASP A 154 0.02 5.18 1.36
C ASP A 154 -0.97 5.46 0.23
N PHE A 155 -1.21 6.72 -0.15
CA PHE A 155 -2.10 7.03 -1.29
C PHE A 155 -1.61 6.39 -2.60
N ILE A 156 -0.30 6.41 -2.85
CA ILE A 156 0.30 5.81 -4.06
C ILE A 156 0.17 4.29 -4.01
N LEU A 157 0.56 3.66 -2.89
CA LEU A 157 0.45 2.21 -2.71
C LEU A 157 -1.02 1.74 -2.75
N SER A 158 -1.92 2.52 -2.15
CA SER A 158 -3.35 2.27 -2.17
C SER A 158 -3.94 2.35 -3.58
N ALA A 159 -3.45 3.26 -4.43
CA ALA A 159 -3.96 3.39 -5.79
C ALA A 159 -3.75 2.09 -6.58
N GLU A 160 -2.60 1.45 -6.40
CA GLU A 160 -2.32 0.14 -6.98
C GLU A 160 -3.23 -0.95 -6.40
N ILE A 161 -3.30 -1.07 -5.06
CA ILE A 161 -4.18 -2.05 -4.40
C ILE A 161 -5.62 -1.91 -4.91
N MET A 162 -6.11 -0.68 -5.02
CA MET A 162 -7.46 -0.39 -5.52
C MET A 162 -7.62 -0.74 -6.99
N ALA A 163 -6.59 -0.54 -7.82
CA ALA A 163 -6.63 -0.92 -9.23
C ALA A 163 -6.53 -2.44 -9.45
N ILE A 164 -5.69 -3.16 -8.69
CA ILE A 164 -5.61 -4.63 -8.68
C ILE A 164 -6.94 -5.22 -8.21
N THR A 165 -7.52 -4.62 -7.17
CA THR A 165 -8.85 -5.00 -6.68
C THR A 165 -9.85 -4.84 -7.82
N LEU A 166 -9.93 -3.66 -8.43
CA LEU A 166 -10.85 -3.36 -9.52
C LEU A 166 -10.67 -4.29 -10.73
N SER A 167 -9.44 -4.60 -11.13
CA SER A 167 -9.16 -5.49 -12.27
C SER A 167 -9.45 -6.97 -11.98
N SER A 168 -9.53 -7.34 -10.70
CA SER A 168 -9.83 -8.70 -10.24
C SER A 168 -11.32 -8.97 -10.06
N LEU A 169 -12.16 -7.93 -10.16
CA LEU A 169 -13.61 -8.05 -10.04
C LEU A 169 -14.21 -8.52 -11.36
N ASP A 170 -15.15 -9.45 -11.24
CA ASP A 170 -15.89 -9.97 -12.38
C ASP A 170 -16.92 -8.92 -12.87
N ALA A 171 -17.61 -9.21 -13.98
CA ALA A 171 -18.65 -8.35 -14.50
C ALA A 171 -19.83 -8.28 -13.51
N GLY A 172 -20.06 -7.11 -12.92
CA GLY A 172 -21.10 -6.85 -11.94
C GLY A 172 -21.60 -5.41 -12.05
N THR A 173 -22.60 -5.06 -11.24
CA THR A 173 -23.10 -3.68 -11.18
C THR A 173 -22.02 -2.74 -10.61
N VAL A 174 -22.09 -1.45 -10.94
CA VAL A 174 -21.21 -0.43 -10.32
C VAL A 174 -21.34 -0.48 -8.78
N TRP A 175 -22.54 -0.78 -8.28
CA TRP A 175 -22.79 -0.91 -6.84
C TRP A 175 -22.07 -2.10 -6.22
N SER A 176 -22.15 -3.30 -6.82
CA SER A 176 -21.44 -4.47 -6.28
C SER A 176 -19.93 -4.25 -6.29
N ARG A 177 -19.38 -3.66 -7.36
CA ARG A 177 -17.96 -3.27 -7.42
C ARG A 177 -17.59 -2.28 -6.33
N ALA A 178 -18.40 -1.24 -6.11
CA ALA A 178 -18.18 -0.25 -5.07
C ALA A 178 -18.14 -0.89 -3.67
N VAL A 179 -19.10 -1.77 -3.37
CA VAL A 179 -19.16 -2.46 -2.07
C VAL A 179 -17.96 -3.38 -1.88
N VAL A 180 -17.61 -4.19 -2.89
CA VAL A 180 -16.43 -5.07 -2.80
C VAL A 180 -15.15 -4.26 -2.60
N MET A 181 -14.94 -3.20 -3.38
CA MET A 181 -13.77 -2.32 -3.24
C MET A 181 -13.73 -1.64 -1.87
N ALA A 182 -14.88 -1.22 -1.32
CA ALA A 182 -14.95 -0.64 0.02
C ALA A 182 -14.57 -1.66 1.10
N LEU A 183 -15.06 -2.90 1.00
CA LEU A 183 -14.72 -3.98 1.93
C LEU A 183 -13.21 -4.29 1.89
N VAL A 184 -12.63 -4.39 0.70
CA VAL A 184 -11.19 -4.61 0.54
C VAL A 184 -10.38 -3.45 1.09
N ALA A 185 -10.76 -2.20 0.78
CA ALA A 185 -10.11 -1.00 1.30
C ALA A 185 -10.12 -0.95 2.83
N ILE A 186 -11.27 -1.22 3.47
CA ILE A 186 -11.40 -1.26 4.92
C ILE A 186 -10.57 -2.41 5.50
N GLY A 187 -10.72 -3.62 4.94
CA GLY A 187 -10.05 -4.82 5.42
C GLY A 187 -8.53 -4.69 5.40
N ILE A 188 -7.97 -4.19 4.29
CA ILE A 188 -6.54 -3.93 4.16
C ILE A 188 -6.08 -2.85 5.13
N THR A 189 -6.82 -1.74 5.26
CA THR A 189 -6.47 -0.68 6.21
C THR A 189 -6.42 -1.22 7.65
N VAL A 190 -7.42 -2.01 8.05
CA VAL A 190 -7.43 -2.63 9.38
C VAL A 190 -6.28 -3.61 9.55
N ALA A 191 -6.00 -4.45 8.55
CA ALA A 191 -4.93 -5.44 8.63
C ALA A 191 -3.54 -4.78 8.75
N VAL A 192 -3.23 -3.83 7.86
CA VAL A 192 -1.94 -3.13 7.82
C VAL A 192 -1.74 -2.30 9.08
N TYR A 193 -2.64 -1.36 9.36
CA TYR A 193 -2.47 -0.44 10.49
C TYR A 193 -2.71 -1.13 11.84
N GLY A 194 -3.50 -2.21 11.87
CA GLY A 194 -3.62 -3.08 13.03
C GLY A 194 -2.31 -3.80 13.34
N ALA A 195 -1.64 -4.38 12.33
CA ALA A 195 -0.32 -4.98 12.49
C ALA A 195 0.73 -3.96 12.97
N VAL A 196 0.73 -2.75 12.38
CA VAL A 196 1.62 -1.66 12.81
C VAL A 196 1.34 -1.24 14.25
N ALA A 197 0.08 -1.10 14.64
CA ALA A 197 -0.29 -0.77 16.01
C ALA A 197 0.16 -1.86 17.00
N LEU A 198 0.07 -3.14 16.63
CA LEU A 198 0.60 -4.25 17.44
C LEU A 198 2.12 -4.20 17.57
N ILE A 199 2.83 -3.89 16.49
CA ILE A 199 4.30 -3.73 16.49
C ILE A 199 4.71 -2.62 17.47
N VAL A 200 4.11 -1.44 17.35
CA VAL A 200 4.34 -0.30 18.25
C VAL A 200 4.02 -0.68 19.69
N LYS A 201 2.88 -1.35 19.92
CA LYS A 201 2.46 -1.78 21.26
C LYS A 201 3.42 -2.79 21.89
N ALA A 202 4.10 -3.61 21.09
CA ALA A 202 5.08 -4.55 21.59
C ALA A 202 6.27 -3.83 22.26
N ASP A 203 6.62 -2.61 21.84
CA ASP A 203 7.67 -1.81 22.48
C ASP A 203 7.25 -1.34 23.88
N ASP A 204 6.05 -0.75 24.01
CA ASP A 204 5.45 -0.36 25.29
C ASP A 204 5.42 -1.53 26.28
N ILE A 205 4.97 -2.69 25.80
CA ILE A 205 4.90 -3.92 26.57
C ILE A 205 6.31 -4.35 26.98
N GLY A 206 7.29 -4.26 26.07
CA GLY A 206 8.70 -4.53 26.35
C GLY A 206 9.24 -3.69 27.51
N VAL A 207 9.00 -2.37 27.49
CA VAL A 207 9.40 -1.45 28.57
C VAL A 207 8.69 -1.79 29.89
N ALA A 208 7.38 -2.05 29.83
CA ALA A 208 6.60 -2.42 31.01
C ALA A 208 7.09 -3.73 31.65
N LEU A 209 7.41 -4.75 30.86
CA LEU A 209 8.01 -6.00 31.37
C LEU A 209 9.43 -5.77 31.91
N ALA A 210 10.25 -4.96 31.23
CA ALA A 210 11.62 -4.68 31.65
C ALA A 210 11.69 -4.00 33.03
N ARG A 211 10.68 -3.20 33.39
CA ARG A 211 10.59 -2.49 34.68
C ARG A 211 10.13 -3.36 35.85
N ARG A 212 9.67 -4.61 35.63
CA ARG A 212 9.17 -5.52 36.69
C ARG A 212 10.27 -6.10 37.61
N GLY A 213 11.51 -5.64 37.53
CA GLY A 213 12.61 -6.07 38.41
C GLY A 213 13.45 -7.22 37.83
N SER A 214 13.64 -8.29 38.58
CA SER A 214 14.41 -9.48 38.17
C SER A 214 13.50 -10.65 37.78
N GLY A 215 13.99 -11.57 36.95
CA GLY A 215 13.26 -12.76 36.49
C GLY A 215 13.07 -12.84 34.97
N VAL A 216 12.45 -13.94 34.52
CA VAL A 216 12.28 -14.28 33.10
C VAL A 216 11.50 -13.20 32.35
N LEU A 217 10.42 -12.68 32.95
CA LEU A 217 9.60 -11.62 32.34
C LEU A 217 10.41 -10.33 32.11
N ALA A 218 11.24 -9.93 33.07
CA ALA A 218 12.09 -8.76 32.91
C ALA A 218 13.21 -8.99 31.90
N ALA A 219 13.71 -10.23 31.75
CA ALA A 219 14.65 -10.61 30.71
C ALA A 219 14.02 -10.54 29.31
N ILE A 220 12.78 -11.03 29.15
CA ILE A 220 12.00 -10.91 27.91
C ILE A 220 11.77 -9.44 27.55
N GLY A 221 11.33 -8.62 28.51
CA GLY A 221 11.12 -7.18 28.28
C GLY A 221 12.39 -6.46 27.84
N ARG A 222 13.52 -6.74 28.49
CA ARG A 222 14.83 -6.20 28.07
C ARG A 222 15.26 -6.70 26.69
N GLY A 223 14.91 -7.93 26.33
CA GLY A 223 15.14 -8.49 25.00
C GLY A 223 14.35 -7.74 23.93
N LEU A 224 13.06 -7.50 24.16
CA LEU A 224 12.18 -6.74 23.26
C LEU A 224 12.72 -5.33 23.01
N VAL A 225 13.02 -4.57 24.07
CA VAL A 225 13.52 -3.18 23.96
C VAL A 225 14.87 -3.12 23.23
N ARG A 226 15.77 -4.09 23.47
CA ARG A 226 17.06 -4.15 22.75
C ARG A 226 16.92 -4.60 21.30
N GLY A 227 15.93 -5.45 21.00
CA GLY A 227 15.66 -5.95 19.65
C GLY A 227 14.95 -4.92 18.76
N MET A 228 14.15 -4.04 19.35
CA MET A 228 13.30 -3.09 18.61
C MET A 228 14.07 -2.23 17.58
N PRO A 229 15.24 -1.62 17.89
CA PRO A 229 15.97 -0.85 16.89
C PRO A 229 16.44 -1.68 15.70
N GLY A 230 16.85 -2.93 15.92
CA GLY A 230 17.25 -3.85 14.85
C GLY A 230 16.05 -4.28 14.02
N PHE A 231 14.93 -4.58 14.66
CA PHE A 231 13.67 -4.91 14.01
C PHE A 231 13.16 -3.78 13.11
N LEU A 232 13.16 -2.55 13.61
CA LEU A 232 12.75 -1.37 12.84
C LEU A 232 13.69 -1.09 11.65
N LYS A 233 15.00 -1.32 11.80
CA LYS A 233 15.96 -1.26 10.68
C LYS A 233 15.72 -2.35 9.64
N ALA A 234 15.37 -3.56 10.06
CA ALA A 234 15.04 -4.65 9.15
C ALA A 234 13.74 -4.36 8.39
N LEU A 235 12.69 -3.90 9.08
CA LEU A 235 11.46 -3.43 8.45
C LEU A 235 11.72 -2.28 7.49
N ALA A 236 12.66 -1.40 7.83
CA ALA A 236 13.07 -0.35 6.93
C ALA A 236 13.66 -0.92 5.64
N LEU A 237 14.65 -1.80 5.73
CA LEU A 237 15.22 -2.44 4.55
C LEU A 237 14.16 -3.17 3.71
N LEU A 238 13.28 -3.94 4.38
CA LEU A 238 12.16 -4.63 3.74
C LEU A 238 11.21 -3.66 3.03
N GLY A 239 10.86 -2.53 3.66
CA GLY A 239 10.02 -1.51 3.04
C GLY A 239 10.66 -0.88 1.80
N THR A 240 11.99 -0.76 1.74
CA THR A 240 12.67 -0.31 0.53
C THR A 240 12.67 -1.39 -0.56
N ALA A 241 12.94 -2.66 -0.19
CA ALA A 241 12.85 -3.78 -1.13
C ALA A 241 11.44 -3.93 -1.72
N ALA A 242 10.43 -3.72 -0.88
CA ALA A 242 9.03 -3.67 -1.22
C ALA A 242 8.72 -2.62 -2.29
N MET A 243 9.08 -1.35 -2.05
CA MET A 243 8.86 -0.27 -3.03
C MET A 243 9.43 -0.61 -4.42
N VAL A 244 10.59 -1.27 -4.44
CA VAL A 244 11.28 -1.66 -5.67
C VAL A 244 10.56 -2.81 -6.40
N TRP A 245 10.23 -3.91 -5.72
CA TRP A 245 9.53 -5.01 -6.38
C TRP A 245 8.12 -4.64 -6.78
N VAL A 246 7.45 -3.76 -6.03
CA VAL A 246 6.11 -3.29 -6.35
C VAL A 246 6.15 -2.45 -7.61
N GLY A 247 7.02 -1.44 -7.63
CA GLY A 247 7.23 -0.61 -8.81
C GLY A 247 7.56 -1.46 -10.04
N GLY A 248 8.47 -2.43 -9.89
CA GLY A 248 8.80 -3.39 -10.93
C GLY A 248 7.62 -4.27 -11.38
N GLY A 249 6.80 -4.76 -10.45
CA GLY A 249 5.62 -5.56 -10.74
C GLY A 249 4.57 -4.78 -11.53
N ILE A 250 4.29 -3.53 -11.13
CA ILE A 250 3.43 -2.61 -11.87
C ILE A 250 3.97 -2.38 -13.28
N ILE A 251 5.26 -2.14 -13.42
CA ILE A 251 5.91 -1.92 -14.72
C ILE A 251 5.75 -3.16 -15.61
N VAL A 252 6.07 -4.34 -15.10
CA VAL A 252 5.98 -5.62 -15.83
C VAL A 252 4.55 -5.87 -16.29
N HIS A 253 3.57 -5.75 -15.40
CA HIS A 253 2.15 -5.96 -15.71
C HIS A 253 1.63 -4.92 -16.71
N SER A 254 2.05 -3.66 -16.57
CA SER A 254 1.70 -2.61 -17.52
C SER A 254 2.30 -2.86 -18.91
N LEU A 255 3.55 -3.35 -18.98
CA LEU A 255 4.22 -3.72 -20.23
C LEU A 255 3.47 -4.85 -20.94
N ALA A 256 3.01 -5.85 -20.20
CA ALA A 256 2.20 -6.93 -20.73
C ALA A 256 0.87 -6.44 -21.28
N ALA A 257 0.20 -5.52 -20.58
CA ALA A 257 -1.02 -4.88 -21.07
C ALA A 257 -0.82 -4.10 -22.39
N TYR A 258 0.40 -3.61 -22.66
CA TYR A 258 0.78 -2.99 -23.93
C TYR A 258 1.31 -3.98 -25.00
N GLY A 259 1.22 -5.28 -24.74
CA GLY A 259 1.64 -6.34 -25.67
C GLY A 259 3.09 -6.80 -25.52
N PHE A 260 3.85 -6.26 -24.57
CA PHE A 260 5.21 -6.69 -24.27
C PHE A 260 5.23 -7.62 -23.05
N ALA A 261 4.63 -8.81 -23.20
CA ALA A 261 4.50 -9.80 -22.13
C ALA A 261 5.77 -10.63 -21.85
N GLY A 262 6.86 -10.40 -22.60
CA GLY A 262 8.11 -11.15 -22.47
C GLY A 262 8.68 -11.19 -21.03
N PRO A 263 8.82 -10.04 -20.34
CA PRO A 263 9.28 -10.02 -18.95
C PRO A 263 8.34 -10.75 -17.99
N GLU A 264 7.01 -10.59 -18.15
CA GLU A 264 6.02 -11.26 -17.30
C GLU A 264 6.10 -12.78 -17.46
N HIS A 265 6.12 -13.29 -18.70
CA HIS A 265 6.25 -14.71 -18.98
C HIS A 265 7.60 -15.27 -18.51
N GLY A 266 8.69 -14.52 -18.66
CA GLY A 266 10.00 -14.93 -18.20
C GLY A 266 10.05 -15.10 -16.67
N ILE A 267 9.50 -14.14 -15.93
CA ILE A 267 9.39 -14.20 -14.47
C ILE A 267 8.50 -15.37 -14.05
N HIS A 268 7.32 -15.51 -14.66
CA HIS A 268 6.38 -16.59 -14.34
C HIS A 268 6.97 -17.98 -14.62
N ALA A 269 7.63 -18.17 -15.78
CA ALA A 269 8.28 -19.44 -16.11
C ALA A 269 9.38 -19.80 -15.11
N ALA A 270 10.20 -18.82 -14.70
CA ALA A 270 11.20 -19.03 -13.66
C ALA A 270 10.56 -19.37 -12.30
N ALA A 271 9.46 -18.70 -11.94
CA ALA A 271 8.75 -18.93 -10.69
C ALA A 271 8.13 -20.33 -10.63
N VAL A 272 7.45 -20.77 -11.68
CA VAL A 272 6.86 -22.11 -11.78
C VAL A 272 7.94 -23.19 -11.79
N ALA A 273 9.05 -22.98 -12.52
CA ALA A 273 10.17 -23.92 -12.54
C ALA A 273 10.81 -24.08 -11.14
N ALA A 274 11.01 -22.97 -10.43
CA ALA A 274 11.55 -22.99 -9.07
C ALA A 274 10.59 -23.63 -8.06
N ALA A 275 9.29 -23.32 -8.16
CA ALA A 275 8.26 -23.93 -7.33
C ALA A 275 8.16 -25.46 -7.54
N GLY A 276 8.32 -25.92 -8.78
CA GLY A 276 8.37 -27.34 -9.12
C GLY A 276 9.54 -28.09 -8.49
N ALA A 277 10.65 -27.41 -8.17
CA ALA A 277 11.79 -28.01 -7.49
C ALA A 277 11.56 -28.23 -5.99
N VAL A 278 10.61 -27.51 -5.36
CA VAL A 278 10.28 -27.64 -3.94
C VAL A 278 8.75 -27.68 -3.75
N PRO A 279 8.07 -28.79 -4.11
CA PRO A 279 6.61 -28.85 -4.12
C PRO A 279 5.95 -28.54 -2.77
N ALA A 280 6.62 -28.89 -1.66
CA ALA A 280 6.13 -28.62 -0.31
C ALA A 280 6.00 -27.12 0.01
N LEU A 281 6.76 -26.27 -0.67
CA LEU A 281 6.75 -24.81 -0.50
C LEU A 281 6.42 -24.07 -1.81
N GLY A 282 5.81 -24.76 -2.77
CA GLY A 282 5.65 -24.26 -4.15
C GLY A 282 5.09 -22.84 -4.24
N GLY A 283 3.99 -22.54 -3.55
CA GLY A 283 3.39 -21.21 -3.58
C GLY A 283 4.26 -20.10 -2.96
N ALA A 284 5.01 -20.41 -1.89
CA ALA A 284 5.93 -19.45 -1.28
C ALA A 284 7.15 -19.18 -2.16
N VAL A 285 7.67 -20.23 -2.81
CA VAL A 285 8.78 -20.12 -3.77
C VAL A 285 8.35 -19.35 -5.01
N GLU A 286 7.17 -19.65 -5.56
CA GLU A 286 6.61 -18.95 -6.72
C GLU A 286 6.44 -17.46 -6.45
N TRP A 287 5.86 -17.11 -5.29
CA TRP A 287 5.73 -15.73 -4.86
C TRP A 287 7.10 -15.04 -4.73
N LEU A 288 8.07 -15.69 -4.08
CA LEU A 288 9.40 -15.12 -3.84
C LEU A 288 10.17 -14.89 -5.15
N VAL A 289 10.12 -15.83 -6.09
CA VAL A 289 10.79 -15.68 -7.40
C VAL A 289 10.09 -14.61 -8.23
N THR A 290 8.76 -14.53 -8.16
CA THR A 290 8.00 -13.46 -8.83
C THR A 290 8.37 -12.08 -8.27
N ALA A 291 8.39 -11.93 -6.95
CA ALA A 291 8.80 -10.70 -6.28
C ALA A 291 10.26 -10.33 -6.57
N ALA A 292 11.17 -11.31 -6.58
CA ALA A 292 12.58 -11.07 -6.92
C ALA A 292 12.75 -10.62 -8.38
N GLY A 293 12.07 -11.27 -9.33
CA GLY A 293 12.09 -10.89 -10.74
C GLY A 293 11.54 -9.50 -10.98
N ALA A 294 10.40 -9.18 -10.36
CA ALA A 294 9.83 -7.84 -10.36
C ALA A 294 10.80 -6.82 -9.74
N GLY A 295 11.41 -7.15 -8.60
CA GLY A 295 12.43 -6.33 -7.92
C GLY A 295 13.64 -6.00 -8.79
N VAL A 296 14.14 -6.97 -9.56
CA VAL A 296 15.23 -6.74 -10.51
C VAL A 296 14.83 -5.74 -11.59
N ILE A 297 13.64 -5.90 -12.19
CA ILE A 297 13.13 -4.94 -13.18
C ILE A 297 12.95 -3.55 -12.55
N GLY A 298 12.38 -3.50 -11.35
CA GLY A 298 12.19 -2.27 -10.58
C GLY A 298 13.51 -1.55 -10.31
N LEU A 299 14.56 -2.25 -9.88
CA LEU A 299 15.89 -1.64 -9.71
C LEU A 299 16.47 -1.14 -11.02
N VAL A 300 16.44 -1.95 -12.07
CA VAL A 300 17.01 -1.57 -13.38
C VAL A 300 16.34 -0.31 -13.90
N VAL A 301 15.01 -0.27 -13.88
CA VAL A 301 14.25 0.91 -14.33
C VAL A 301 14.48 2.09 -13.39
N GLY A 302 14.43 1.87 -12.08
CA GLY A 302 14.66 2.91 -11.07
C GLY A 302 16.03 3.58 -11.20
N PHE A 303 17.11 2.79 -11.29
CA PHE A 303 18.46 3.31 -11.51
C PHE A 303 18.60 4.04 -12.85
N ALA A 304 17.91 3.58 -13.90
CA ALA A 304 17.88 4.30 -15.18
C ALA A 304 17.13 5.65 -15.09
N LEU A 305 16.13 5.76 -14.22
CA LEU A 305 15.38 7.00 -13.99
C LEU A 305 16.16 8.04 -13.19
N ILE A 306 17.08 7.65 -12.30
CA ILE A 306 17.90 8.59 -11.50
C ILE A 306 18.63 9.65 -12.35
N PRO A 307 19.44 9.31 -13.37
CA PRO A 307 20.09 10.30 -14.21
C PRO A 307 19.09 11.07 -15.08
N LEU A 308 17.96 10.47 -15.46
CA LEU A 308 16.92 11.13 -16.25
C LEU A 308 16.21 12.23 -15.43
N ALA A 309 15.85 11.92 -14.18
CA ALA A 309 15.22 12.86 -13.27
C ALA A 309 16.15 14.03 -12.93
N SER A 310 17.39 13.74 -12.56
CA SER A 310 18.38 14.75 -12.15
C SER A 310 18.89 15.61 -13.31
N LYS A 311 19.16 15.02 -14.49
CA LYS A 311 19.80 15.73 -15.60
C LYS A 311 18.82 16.26 -16.66
N VAL A 312 17.59 15.77 -16.71
CA VAL A 312 16.61 16.17 -17.75
C VAL A 312 15.38 16.83 -17.14
N LEU A 313 14.69 16.17 -16.20
CA LEU A 313 13.43 16.67 -15.66
C LEU A 313 13.61 17.89 -14.73
N ALA A 314 14.54 17.83 -13.78
CA ALA A 314 14.81 18.94 -12.86
C ALA A 314 15.22 20.25 -13.58
N PRO A 315 16.17 20.25 -14.53
CA PRO A 315 16.51 21.46 -15.28
C PRO A 315 15.39 21.91 -16.22
N ALA A 316 14.64 21.01 -16.86
CA ALA A 316 13.49 21.37 -17.69
C ALA A 316 12.36 22.02 -16.89
N TRP A 317 12.04 21.49 -15.70
CA TRP A 317 11.06 22.08 -14.78
C TRP A 317 11.51 23.45 -14.27
N THR A 318 12.79 23.60 -13.94
CA THR A 318 13.35 24.88 -13.49
C THR A 318 13.34 25.92 -14.62
N ALA A 319 13.63 25.51 -15.85
CA ALA A 319 13.52 26.37 -17.03
C ALA A 319 12.06 26.77 -17.31
N MET A 320 11.11 25.84 -17.19
CA MET A 320 9.68 26.10 -17.42
C MET A 320 9.06 26.99 -16.34
N THR A 321 9.39 26.77 -15.06
CA THR A 321 8.91 27.60 -13.95
C THR A 321 9.52 28.99 -13.94
N ARG A 322 10.73 29.18 -14.50
CA ARG A 322 11.30 30.52 -14.75
C ARG A 322 10.57 31.29 -15.87
N LEU A 323 9.90 30.58 -16.78
CA LEU A 323 9.14 31.18 -17.89
C LEU A 323 7.67 31.50 -17.52
N LEU A 324 7.16 30.94 -16.42
CA LEU A 324 5.83 31.24 -15.92
C LEU A 324 5.89 32.43 -14.95
N PRO A 325 5.14 33.53 -15.19
CA PRO A 325 5.06 34.64 -14.26
C PRO A 325 4.27 34.18 -13.01
N MET A 326 4.97 33.61 -12.04
CA MET A 326 4.43 33.31 -10.72
C MET A 326 4.09 34.65 -10.05
N ARG A 327 2.81 35.03 -10.10
CA ARG A 327 2.24 36.12 -9.33
C ARG A 327 2.38 35.77 -7.85
N ARG A 328 3.49 36.19 -7.24
CA ARG A 328 3.76 36.09 -5.79
C ARG A 328 2.56 36.71 -5.07
N LYS A 329 1.76 35.91 -4.37
CA LYS A 329 0.87 36.42 -3.33
C LYS A 329 1.74 36.76 -2.13
N GLU A 330 2.09 38.03 -2.00
CA GLU A 330 2.44 38.62 -0.72
C GLU A 330 1.13 38.92 0.03
N ALA A 331 0.91 38.24 1.14
CA ALA A 331 0.15 38.63 2.34
C ALA A 331 -0.09 37.39 3.21
#